data_AF-A0A3M6HTK2-F1
#
_entry.id   AF-A0A3M6HTK2-F1
#
_cell.length_a   1.000
_cell.length_b   1.000
_cell.length_c   1.000
_cell.angle_alpha   90.00
_cell.angle_beta   90.00
_cell.angle_gamma   90.00
#
_symmetry.space_group_name_H-M   'P 1'
#
loop_
_entity.id
_entity.type
_entity.pdbx_description
1 polymer ?
#
loop_
_entity_poly.entity_id
_entity_poly.type
_entity_poly.pdbx_seq_one_letter_code
_entity_poly.pdbx_strand_id
1 'polypeptide(L)'
;CSGRRWNRFHPLKTPRSWHLRDCLGEGHDAVVAVTGYPQAVAEQLREHVPGRFVALGADSAAPQGKPAISPEWIVVQALTALAEGGQLSYEPLKLALQRYRLV
;
A
#
# COMPACT_ATOMS: atom_id res chain seq x y z
N CYS A 1 17.00 -10.59 -2.16
CA CYS A 1 16.57 -9.63 -3.21
C CYS A 1 17.08 -9.95 -4.63
N SER A 2 17.07 -11.21 -5.11
CA SER A 2 17.67 -11.56 -6.42
C SER A 2 16.69 -11.68 -7.60
N GLY A 3 15.41 -12.02 -7.36
CA GLY A 3 14.44 -12.32 -8.43
C GLY A 3 14.11 -11.13 -9.34
N ARG A 4 13.72 -9.98 -8.77
CA ARG A 4 13.27 -8.80 -9.54
C ARG A 4 14.38 -8.19 -10.41
N ARG A 5 15.60 -8.09 -9.86
CA ARG A 5 16.78 -7.63 -10.60
C ARG A 5 17.09 -8.56 -11.78
N TRP A 6 17.03 -9.87 -11.57
CA TRP A 6 17.24 -10.85 -12.64
C TRP A 6 16.18 -10.71 -13.75
N ASN A 7 14.90 -10.53 -13.38
CA ASN A 7 13.79 -10.36 -14.33
C ASN A 7 13.99 -9.12 -15.23
N ARG A 8 14.55 -8.01 -14.71
CA ARG A 8 14.85 -6.81 -15.49
C ARG A 8 15.82 -7.08 -16.64
N PHE A 9 16.75 -8.01 -16.47
CA PHE A 9 17.74 -8.37 -17.50
C PHE A 9 17.33 -9.57 -18.35
N HIS A 10 16.21 -10.25 -18.03
CA HIS A 10 15.75 -11.45 -18.74
C HIS A 10 14.25 -11.37 -19.06
N PRO A 11 13.79 -10.35 -19.82
CA PRO A 11 12.36 -10.12 -20.06
C PRO A 11 11.67 -11.23 -20.86
N LEU A 12 12.41 -11.99 -21.67
CA LEU A 12 11.88 -13.10 -22.48
C LEU A 12 11.87 -14.45 -21.75
N LYS A 13 12.33 -14.50 -20.50
CA LYS A 13 12.33 -15.72 -19.68
C LYS A 13 11.18 -15.68 -18.68
N THR A 14 10.78 -16.85 -18.20
CA THR A 14 9.78 -16.96 -17.12
C THR A 14 10.24 -16.14 -15.92
N PRO A 15 9.42 -15.18 -15.44
CA PRO A 15 9.82 -14.30 -14.34
C PRO A 15 10.05 -15.12 -13.07
N ARG A 16 11.19 -14.91 -12.43
CA ARG A 16 11.50 -15.49 -11.13
C ARG A 16 10.69 -14.79 -10.05
N SER A 17 10.17 -15.57 -9.11
CA SER A 17 9.54 -15.03 -7.91
C SER A 17 10.59 -14.52 -6.90
N TRP A 18 10.11 -13.88 -5.84
CA TRP A 18 10.92 -13.44 -4.70
C TRP A 18 10.10 -13.53 -3.42
N HIS A 19 10.78 -13.70 -2.28
CA HIS A 19 10.16 -13.97 -0.99
C HIS A 19 8.94 -13.09 -0.68
N LEU A 20 9.05 -11.77 -0.84
CA LEU A 20 7.93 -10.87 -0.55
C LEU A 20 6.73 -11.07 -1.50
N ARG A 21 6.96 -11.41 -2.76
CA ARG A 21 5.90 -11.77 -3.71
C ARG A 21 5.28 -13.12 -3.35
N ASP A 22 6.09 -14.09 -2.93
CA ASP A 22 5.58 -15.40 -2.49
C ASP A 22 4.73 -15.29 -1.23
N CYS A 23 5.13 -14.41 -0.29
CA CYS A 23 4.37 -14.15 0.93
C CYS A 23 3.06 -13.39 0.69
N LEU A 24 3.05 -12.44 -0.24
CA LEU A 24 1.82 -11.73 -0.60
C LEU A 24 0.89 -12.65 -1.40
N GLY A 25 1.40 -13.36 -2.41
CA GLY A 25 0.59 -14.14 -3.35
C GLY A 25 0.15 -13.33 -4.56
N GLU A 26 -0.92 -13.76 -5.23
CA GLU A 26 -1.49 -13.09 -6.41
C GLU A 26 -2.73 -12.25 -6.05
N GLY A 27 -3.08 -11.27 -6.90
CA GLY A 27 -4.30 -10.46 -6.75
C GLY A 27 -4.17 -9.20 -5.88
N HIS A 28 -2.96 -8.72 -5.60
CA HIS A 28 -2.74 -7.52 -4.79
C HIS A 28 -2.74 -6.25 -5.64
N ASP A 29 -3.94 -5.75 -5.90
CA ASP A 29 -4.17 -4.51 -6.63
C ASP A 29 -3.69 -3.27 -5.84
N ALA A 30 -3.83 -3.32 -4.52
CA ALA A 30 -3.37 -2.30 -3.59
C ALA A 30 -2.88 -2.94 -2.28
N VAL A 31 -1.73 -2.49 -1.79
CA VAL A 31 -1.13 -2.93 -0.52
C VAL A 31 -0.91 -1.71 0.37
N VAL A 32 -1.38 -1.79 1.62
CA VAL A 32 -1.12 -0.78 2.65
C VAL A 32 -0.19 -1.40 3.71
N ALA A 33 1.05 -0.90 3.78
CA ALA A 33 2.02 -1.31 4.79
C ALA A 33 2.03 -0.32 5.95
N VAL A 34 1.93 -0.83 7.18
CA VAL A 34 1.88 -0.03 8.40
C VAL A 34 3.06 -0.39 9.28
N THR A 35 3.78 0.60 9.78
CA THR A 35 4.94 0.40 10.65
C THR A 35 4.95 1.42 11.79
N GLY A 36 5.40 0.99 12.99
CA GLY A 36 5.64 1.89 14.13
C GLY A 36 6.93 2.72 14.00
N TYR A 37 7.69 2.52 12.91
CA TYR A 37 8.86 3.31 12.55
C TYR A 37 8.49 4.45 11.59
N PRO A 38 9.44 5.34 11.23
CA PRO A 38 9.22 6.29 10.15
C PRO A 38 8.78 5.61 8.85
N GLN A 39 7.92 6.27 8.07
CA GLN A 39 7.32 5.77 6.84
C GLN A 39 8.37 5.24 5.87
N ALA A 40 9.52 5.93 5.81
CA ALA A 40 10.68 5.57 5.00
C ALA A 40 11.15 4.11 5.19
N VAL A 41 10.89 3.48 6.34
CA VAL A 41 11.23 2.08 6.59
C VAL A 41 10.34 1.14 5.76
N ALA A 42 9.02 1.34 5.78
CA ALA A 42 8.09 0.53 4.97
C ALA A 42 8.17 0.89 3.48
N GLU A 43 8.48 2.15 3.18
CA GLU A 43 8.69 2.71 1.84
C GLU A 43 9.70 1.90 1.00
N GLN A 44 10.73 1.34 1.64
CA GLN A 44 11.75 0.52 0.99
C GLN A 44 11.18 -0.73 0.30
N LEU A 45 10.01 -1.21 0.72
CA LEU A 45 9.36 -2.39 0.16
C LEU A 45 8.63 -2.10 -1.16
N ARG A 46 8.38 -0.83 -1.50
CA ARG A 46 7.60 -0.46 -2.70
C ARG A 46 8.14 -1.08 -3.98
N GLU A 47 9.45 -1.06 -4.17
CA GLU A 47 10.04 -1.62 -5.38
C GLU A 47 9.81 -3.14 -5.48
N HIS A 48 9.48 -3.81 -4.38
CA HIS A 48 9.25 -5.25 -4.33
C HIS A 48 7.77 -5.66 -4.36
N VAL A 49 6.83 -4.71 -4.27
CA VAL A 49 5.39 -4.99 -4.30
C VAL A 49 4.88 -4.80 -5.74
N PRO A 50 4.16 -5.78 -6.31
CA PRO A 50 3.40 -5.56 -7.54
C PRO A 50 2.15 -4.73 -7.23
N GLY A 51 1.84 -3.73 -8.05
CA GLY A 51 0.64 -2.90 -7.89
C GLY A 51 0.86 -1.63 -7.05
N ARG A 52 -0.23 -1.07 -6.53
CA ARG A 52 -0.20 0.17 -5.75
C ARG A 52 0.26 -0.12 -4.32
N PHE A 53 1.16 0.70 -3.80
CA PHE A 53 1.73 0.51 -2.46
C PHE A 53 1.70 1.83 -1.67
N VAL A 54 0.98 1.80 -0.56
CA VAL A 54 0.90 2.91 0.40
C VAL A 54 1.64 2.50 1.68
N ALA A 55 2.59 3.31 2.12
CA ALA A 55 3.27 3.10 3.39
C ALA A 55 2.77 4.11 4.43
N LEU A 56 2.53 3.65 5.65
CA LEU A 56 2.19 4.47 6.81
C LEU A 56 3.20 4.21 7.92
N GLY A 57 3.85 5.27 8.37
CA GLY A 57 4.78 5.28 9.49
C GLY A 57 4.26 6.07 10.68
N ALA A 58 4.99 6.02 11.79
CA ALA A 58 4.67 6.81 12.98
C ALA A 58 4.81 8.33 12.77
N ASP A 59 5.56 8.75 11.76
CA ASP A 59 5.76 10.13 11.33
C ASP A 59 4.79 10.56 10.21
N SER A 60 3.91 9.69 9.73
CA SER A 60 2.95 10.02 8.69
C SER A 60 1.92 11.04 9.19
N ALA A 61 1.53 11.97 8.32
CA ALA A 61 0.48 12.92 8.66
C ALA A 61 -0.90 12.24 8.57
N ALA A 62 -1.77 12.50 9.55
CA ALA A 62 -3.17 12.14 9.51
C ALA A 62 -4.06 13.39 9.71
N PRO A 63 -5.27 13.41 9.12
CA PRO A 63 -6.19 14.54 9.28
C PRO A 63 -6.60 14.77 10.73
N GLN A 64 -6.94 16.04 11.03
CA GLN A 64 -7.55 16.45 12.30
C GLN A 64 -6.74 16.08 13.56
N GLY A 65 -5.41 16.04 13.46
CA GLY A 65 -4.54 15.72 14.60
C GLY A 65 -4.69 14.29 15.12
N LYS A 66 -5.28 13.38 14.32
CA LYS A 66 -5.33 11.96 14.66
C LYS A 66 -3.92 11.35 14.61
N PRO A 67 -3.69 10.24 15.34
CA PRO A 67 -2.44 9.51 15.20
C PRO A 67 -2.26 9.01 13.77
N ALA A 68 -1.02 9.09 13.30
CA ALA A 68 -0.55 8.61 11.99
C ALA A 68 -0.99 7.17 11.70
N ILE A 69 -1.07 6.36 12.75
CA ILE A 69 -1.48 4.96 12.72
C ILE A 69 -2.77 4.83 13.51
N SER A 70 -3.89 5.10 12.85
CA SER A 70 -5.23 4.84 13.38
C SER A 70 -5.97 3.86 12.47
N PRO A 71 -6.80 2.95 13.01
CA PRO A 71 -7.57 1.99 12.21
C PRO A 71 -8.41 2.70 11.14
N GLU A 72 -9.04 3.82 11.48
CA GLU A 72 -9.87 4.61 10.56
C GLU A 72 -9.04 5.18 9.41
N TRP A 73 -7.83 5.65 9.71
CA TRP A 73 -6.93 6.20 8.69
C TRP A 73 -6.40 5.11 7.76
N ILE A 74 -6.06 3.94 8.29
CA ILE A 74 -5.64 2.78 7.49
C ILE A 74 -6.76 2.38 6.52
N VAL A 75 -8.01 2.36 6.97
CA VAL A 75 -9.17 2.07 6.11
C VAL A 75 -9.30 3.11 4.99
N VAL A 76 -9.20 4.39 5.31
CA VAL A 76 -9.28 5.46 4.30
C VAL A 76 -8.14 5.37 3.28
N GLN A 77 -6.93 5.04 3.71
CA GLN A 77 -5.79 4.85 2.81
C GLN A 77 -5.98 3.63 1.90
N ALA A 78 -6.53 2.53 2.41
CA ALA A 78 -6.87 1.36 1.61
C ALA A 78 -7.96 1.68 0.56
N LEU A 79 -9.04 2.35 0.96
CA LEU A 79 -10.11 2.75 0.05
C LEU A 79 -9.63 3.74 -1.01
N THR A 80 -8.74 4.67 -0.64
CA THR A 80 -8.11 5.59 -1.58
C THR A 80 -7.26 4.84 -2.59
N ALA A 81 -6.43 3.89 -2.14
CA ALA A 81 -5.57 3.13 -3.03
C ALA A 81 -6.36 2.28 -4.04
N LEU A 82 -7.50 1.71 -3.62
CA LEU A 82 -8.41 0.97 -4.50
C LEU A 82 -9.18 1.89 -5.46
N ALA A 83 -9.63 3.05 -5.00
CA ALA A 83 -10.34 4.01 -5.86
C ALA A 83 -9.42 4.55 -6.95
N GLU A 84 -8.21 4.94 -6.61
CA GLU A 84 -7.24 5.42 -7.59
C GLU A 84 -6.72 4.31 -8.54
N GLY A 85 -6.82 3.04 -8.13
CA GLY A 85 -6.48 1.91 -8.99
C GLY A 85 -7.62 1.48 -9.91
N GLY A 86 -8.79 2.10 -9.77
CA GLY A 86 -9.98 1.81 -10.58
C GLY A 86 -10.74 0.56 -10.13
N GLN A 87 -10.35 -0.09 -9.03
CA GLN A 87 -11.07 -1.26 -8.48
C GLN A 87 -12.34 -0.87 -7.73
N LEU A 88 -12.49 0.41 -7.36
CA LEU A 88 -13.59 0.90 -6.53
C LEU A 88 -14.04 2.29 -7.00
N SER A 89 -15.33 2.60 -6.88
CA SER A 89 -15.83 3.97 -7.08
C SER A 89 -15.44 4.87 -5.89
N TYR A 90 -15.53 6.20 -6.05
CA TYR A 90 -15.22 7.13 -4.96
C TYR A 90 -16.30 7.20 -3.86
N GLU A 91 -17.45 6.54 -4.04
CA GLU A 91 -18.55 6.62 -3.07
C GLU A 91 -18.21 6.01 -1.69
N PRO A 92 -17.63 4.80 -1.59
CA PRO A 92 -17.29 4.23 -0.28
C PRO A 92 -16.21 5.03 0.43
N LEU A 93 -15.28 5.67 -0.32
CA LEU A 93 -14.30 6.59 0.24
C LEU A 93 -14.99 7.80 0.88
N LYS A 94 -15.92 8.43 0.17
CA LYS A 94 -16.69 9.58 0.69
C LYS A 94 -17.47 9.22 1.96
N LEU A 95 -18.11 8.05 1.97
CA LEU A 95 -18.86 7.56 3.12
C LEU A 95 -17.94 7.27 4.32
N ALA A 96 -16.75 6.70 4.09
CA ALA A 96 -15.77 6.45 5.15
C ALA A 96 -15.24 7.75 5.77
N LEU A 97 -14.91 8.75 4.94
CA LEU A 97 -14.45 10.06 5.39
C LEU A 97 -15.48 10.75 6.29
N GLN A 98 -16.76 10.69 5.93
CA GLN A 98 -17.87 11.22 6.73
C GLN A 98 -18.07 10.41 8.02
N ARG A 99 -18.09 9.08 7.93
CA ARG A 99 -18.32 8.19 9.08
C ARG A 99 -17.24 8.37 10.16
N TYR A 100 -15.99 8.50 9.75
CA TYR A 100 -14.86 8.63 10.67
C TYR A 100 -14.53 10.06 11.07
N ARG A 101 -15.31 11.05 10.59
CA ARG A 101 -15.11 12.48 10.86
C ARG A 101 -13.67 12.89 10.57
N LEU A 102 -13.19 12.54 9.38
CA LEU A 102 -11.84 12.89 8.90
C LEU A 102 -11.85 14.13 7.99
N VAL A 103 -13.06 14.59 7.63
CA VAL A 103 -13.37 15.82 6.89
C VAL A 103 -14.44 16.57 7.67
#